data_AF-A0A0U5GHF9-F1
#
_entry.id   AF-A0A0U5GHF9-F1
#
_cell.length_a   1.000
_cell.length_b   1.000
_cell.length_c   1.000
_cell.angle_alpha   90.00
_cell.angle_beta   90.00
_cell.angle_gamma   90.00
#
_symmetry.space_group_name_H-M   'P 1'
#
loop_
_entity.id
_entity.type
_entity.pdbx_description
1 polymer ?
#
loop_
_entity_poly.entity_id
_entity_poly.type
_entity_poly.pdbx_seq_one_letter_code
_entity_poly.pdbx_strand_id
1 'polypeptide(L)'
;MWLSLIALGFVPLGVAAQECGFPSSVDSEEITSQQDLEALQNDCTILLSSYRVTHEFSGPFVLPGIVNISTLSAGTAGSPEPFDVPLFEMPDLEYAKGWATLYIPSHIDVLEMPALEASGSLTLRGNFTDVSFPALHTVSEGDVVIMNSPVAIEPETSMNISLPALNSSDSIYISGRVSRITLPELTNLASPWMTGSGSNFSLWGETIELDLPKLHTVDGSIYFEGNITSFVVPCHTWRRMD
;
A
#
# COMPACT_ATOMS: atom_id res chain seq x y z
N MET A 1 -11.55 1.32 66.98
CA MET A 1 -11.97 1.97 65.72
C MET A 1 -10.79 1.97 64.76
N TRP A 2 -10.55 0.85 64.08
CA TRP A 2 -9.56 0.75 63.00
C TRP A 2 -10.25 -0.01 61.85
N LEU A 3 -10.54 0.71 60.77
CA LEU A 3 -11.07 0.19 59.51
C LEU A 3 -9.87 0.02 58.58
N SER A 4 -9.51 -1.22 58.26
CA SER A 4 -8.55 -1.50 57.19
C SER A 4 -9.28 -1.42 55.85
N LEU A 5 -8.96 -0.39 55.06
CA LEU A 5 -9.30 -0.32 53.64
C LEU A 5 -8.35 -1.24 52.86
N ILE A 6 -8.91 -2.22 52.15
CA ILE A 6 -8.19 -2.99 51.13
C ILE A 6 -8.37 -2.24 49.81
N ALA A 7 -7.29 -1.65 49.30
CA ALA A 7 -7.25 -1.09 47.96
C ALA A 7 -7.12 -2.24 46.95
N LEU A 8 -8.19 -2.53 46.20
CA LEU A 8 -8.14 -3.37 45.01
C LEU A 8 -7.50 -2.55 43.89
N GLY A 9 -6.21 -2.80 43.65
CA GLY A 9 -5.53 -2.29 42.48
C GLY A 9 -6.11 -2.91 41.22
N PHE A 10 -6.82 -2.11 40.42
CA PHE A 10 -7.12 -2.43 39.03
C PHE A 10 -5.80 -2.40 38.26
N VAL A 11 -5.30 -3.57 37.88
CA VAL A 11 -4.26 -3.68 36.84
C VAL A 11 -4.97 -3.36 35.52
N PRO A 12 -4.54 -2.33 34.76
CA PRO A 12 -5.06 -2.14 33.42
C PRO A 12 -4.71 -3.40 32.63
N LEU A 13 -5.74 -4.11 32.17
CA LEU A 13 -5.58 -5.19 31.21
C LEU A 13 -4.92 -4.55 29.99
N GLY A 14 -3.62 -4.80 29.81
CA GLY A 14 -2.95 -4.47 28.57
C GLY A 14 -3.74 -5.11 27.44
N VAL A 15 -4.01 -4.34 26.39
CA VAL A 15 -4.56 -4.86 25.15
C VAL A 15 -3.55 -5.90 24.68
N ALA A 16 -3.85 -7.18 24.90
CA ALA A 16 -3.01 -8.24 24.41
C ALA A 16 -3.18 -8.24 22.90
N ALA A 17 -2.07 -8.10 22.16
CA ALA A 17 -2.11 -8.32 20.72
C ALA A 17 -2.62 -9.75 20.49
N GLN A 18 -3.72 -9.87 19.78
CA GLN A 18 -4.36 -11.15 19.51
C GLN A 18 -4.19 -11.50 18.04
N GLU A 19 -3.62 -12.67 17.83
CA GLU A 19 -3.28 -13.23 16.53
C GLU A 19 -4.45 -14.06 16.01
N CYS A 20 -4.81 -13.84 14.76
CA CYS A 20 -5.86 -14.55 14.05
C CYS A 20 -5.33 -15.13 12.74
N GLY A 21 -5.92 -16.25 12.34
CA GLY A 21 -5.49 -17.01 11.17
C GLY A 21 -4.38 -18.02 11.47
N PHE A 22 -4.10 -18.87 10.48
CA PHE A 22 -3.04 -19.86 10.55
C PHE A 22 -1.96 -19.49 9.52
N PRO A 23 -0.68 -19.34 9.92
CA PRO A 23 0.39 -18.88 9.04
C PRO A 23 0.75 -19.84 7.88
N SER A 24 0.00 -20.93 7.69
CA SER A 24 0.33 -22.02 6.78
C SER A 24 -0.83 -22.52 5.92
N SER A 25 -1.96 -21.80 5.84
CA SER A 25 -2.94 -22.13 4.80
C SER A 25 -2.34 -21.78 3.44
N VAL A 26 -2.22 -22.77 2.56
CA VAL A 26 -1.86 -22.54 1.14
C VAL A 26 -2.95 -21.71 0.45
N ASP A 27 -4.18 -21.79 0.99
CA ASP A 27 -5.34 -21.07 0.51
C ASP A 27 -5.50 -19.75 1.27
N SER A 28 -5.82 -18.69 0.52
CA SER A 28 -6.22 -17.40 1.08
C SER A 28 -7.60 -17.50 1.73
N GLU A 29 -7.77 -16.92 2.91
CA GLU A 29 -9.08 -16.71 3.52
C GLU A 29 -9.86 -15.67 2.72
N GLU A 30 -11.08 -16.03 2.30
CA GLU A 30 -11.90 -15.16 1.46
C GLU A 30 -12.79 -14.25 2.31
N ILE A 31 -12.83 -12.97 1.95
CA ILE A 31 -13.74 -11.96 2.51
C ILE A 31 -14.76 -11.68 1.41
N THR A 32 -16.01 -12.12 1.63
CA THR A 32 -17.09 -11.99 0.64
C THR A 32 -18.22 -11.08 1.14
N SER A 33 -18.23 -10.76 2.43
CA SER A 33 -19.29 -9.99 3.06
C SER A 33 -18.81 -9.08 4.21
N GLN A 34 -19.65 -8.14 4.62
CA GLN A 34 -19.40 -7.31 5.81
C GLN A 34 -19.31 -8.15 7.09
N GLN A 35 -20.02 -9.28 7.15
CA GLN A 35 -19.98 -10.18 8.30
C GLN A 35 -18.58 -10.80 8.49
N ASP A 36 -17.85 -11.05 7.41
CA ASP A 36 -16.47 -11.55 7.47
C ASP A 36 -15.54 -10.49 8.08
N LEU A 37 -15.74 -9.20 7.73
CA LEU A 37 -15.00 -8.09 8.34
C LEU A 37 -15.31 -7.94 9.83
N GLU A 38 -16.59 -8.01 10.21
CA GLU A 38 -16.99 -7.96 11.61
C GLU A 38 -16.39 -9.14 12.41
N ALA A 39 -16.30 -10.32 11.80
CA ALA A 39 -15.66 -11.48 12.42
C ALA A 39 -14.16 -11.26 12.69
N LEU A 40 -13.45 -10.55 11.80
CA LEU A 40 -12.04 -10.19 12.00
C LEU A 40 -11.87 -9.09 13.06
N GLN A 41 -12.84 -8.19 13.22
CA GLN A 41 -12.77 -7.10 14.20
C GLN A 41 -13.03 -7.52 15.65
N ASN A 42 -13.66 -8.68 15.86
CA ASN A 42 -14.02 -9.17 17.19
C ASN A 42 -12.83 -9.80 17.93
N ASP A 43 -11.76 -9.01 18.13
CA ASP A 43 -10.57 -9.28 18.94
C ASP A 43 -9.27 -9.55 18.16
N CYS A 44 -9.21 -9.46 16.83
CA CYS A 44 -7.91 -9.60 16.15
C CYS A 44 -7.16 -8.26 16.10
N THR A 45 -5.84 -8.30 16.28
CA THR A 45 -4.93 -7.18 15.98
C THR A 45 -3.87 -7.57 14.95
N ILE A 46 -3.60 -8.87 14.81
CA ILE A 46 -2.61 -9.42 13.88
C ILE A 46 -3.26 -10.51 13.04
N LEU A 47 -3.18 -10.38 11.72
CA LEU A 47 -3.72 -11.32 10.74
C LEU A 47 -2.56 -12.10 10.09
N LEU A 48 -2.40 -13.37 10.47
CA LEU A 48 -1.28 -14.22 10.03
C LEU A 48 -1.52 -14.91 8.68
N SER A 49 -2.79 -15.06 8.29
CA SER A 49 -3.19 -15.65 7.01
C SER A 49 -3.13 -14.64 5.86
N SER A 50 -3.16 -15.14 4.63
CA SER A 50 -3.42 -14.33 3.44
C SER A 50 -4.93 -14.11 3.28
N TYR A 51 -5.36 -12.86 3.15
CA TYR A 51 -6.77 -12.52 2.96
C TYR A 51 -7.03 -12.06 1.53
N ARG A 52 -8.15 -12.51 0.96
CA ARG A 52 -8.60 -12.12 -0.38
C ARG A 52 -10.02 -11.59 -0.32
N VAL A 53 -10.17 -10.30 -0.59
CA VAL A 53 -11.48 -9.68 -0.83
C VAL A 53 -11.94 -10.07 -2.23
N THR A 54 -13.02 -10.86 -2.29
CA THR A 54 -13.52 -11.41 -3.55
C THR A 54 -14.39 -10.39 -4.28
N HIS A 55 -14.72 -10.67 -5.54
CA HIS A 55 -15.64 -9.84 -6.34
C HIS A 55 -17.09 -9.86 -5.82
N GLU A 56 -17.41 -10.76 -4.90
CA GLU A 56 -18.73 -10.85 -4.26
C GLU A 56 -18.89 -9.79 -3.15
N PHE A 57 -17.79 -9.29 -2.61
CA PHE A 57 -17.81 -8.22 -1.63
C PHE A 57 -18.26 -6.91 -2.29
N SER A 58 -19.22 -6.24 -1.67
CA SER A 58 -19.73 -4.95 -2.12
C SER A 58 -19.98 -4.05 -0.91
N GLY A 59 -19.71 -2.76 -1.10
CA GLY A 59 -19.86 -1.75 -0.05
C GLY A 59 -18.52 -1.32 0.56
N PRO A 60 -18.55 -0.57 1.67
CA PRO A 60 -17.36 -0.03 2.29
C PRO A 60 -16.52 -1.12 2.97
N PHE A 61 -15.24 -1.20 2.62
CA PHE A 61 -14.26 -2.03 3.32
C PHE A 61 -13.62 -1.18 4.42
N VAL A 62 -14.00 -1.41 5.69
CA VAL A 62 -13.43 -0.70 6.84
C VAL A 62 -13.01 -1.74 7.88
N LEU A 63 -11.70 -1.82 8.13
CA LEU A 63 -11.12 -2.83 9.02
C LEU A 63 -10.20 -2.17 10.07
N PRO A 64 -10.77 -1.57 11.13
CA PRO A 64 -10.02 -0.94 12.21
C PRO A 64 -9.47 -1.99 13.19
N GLY A 65 -8.50 -1.59 14.01
CA GLY A 65 -7.88 -2.41 15.04
C GLY A 65 -6.83 -3.43 14.54
N ILE A 66 -6.77 -3.67 13.23
CA ILE A 66 -5.75 -4.53 12.63
C ILE A 66 -4.46 -3.74 12.42
N VAL A 67 -3.42 -4.13 13.14
CA VAL A 67 -2.10 -3.48 13.13
C VAL A 67 -1.14 -4.18 12.16
N ASN A 68 -1.25 -5.50 12.03
CA ASN A 68 -0.35 -6.28 11.17
C ASN A 68 -1.15 -7.29 10.34
N ILE A 69 -0.82 -7.38 9.06
CA ILE A 69 -1.36 -8.40 8.15
C ILE A 69 -0.23 -9.07 7.37
N SER A 70 -0.37 -10.38 7.16
CA SER A 70 0.55 -11.12 6.31
C SER A 70 0.40 -10.73 4.85
N THR A 71 -0.76 -10.92 4.23
CA THR A 71 -1.01 -10.55 2.84
C THR A 71 -2.47 -10.16 2.67
N LEU A 72 -2.71 -9.10 1.90
CA LEU A 72 -4.04 -8.63 1.58
C LEU A 72 -4.15 -8.46 0.07
N SER A 73 -5.15 -9.10 -0.52
CA SER A 73 -5.48 -8.92 -1.92
C SER A 73 -6.94 -8.55 -2.08
N ALA A 74 -7.24 -7.65 -2.99
CA ALA A 74 -8.60 -7.29 -3.35
C ALA A 74 -8.74 -7.25 -4.88
N GLY A 75 -9.83 -7.80 -5.38
CA GLY A 75 -10.09 -7.88 -6.81
C GLY A 75 -9.18 -8.90 -7.54
N THR A 76 -9.19 -8.86 -8.87
CA THR A 76 -8.42 -9.80 -9.70
C THR A 76 -7.89 -9.10 -10.95
N ALA A 77 -6.58 -9.19 -11.18
CA ALA A 77 -5.94 -8.61 -12.35
C ALA A 77 -6.56 -9.15 -13.65
N GLY A 78 -7.02 -8.25 -14.52
CA GLY A 78 -7.60 -8.60 -15.81
C GLY A 78 -9.02 -9.17 -15.75
N SER A 79 -9.65 -9.21 -14.58
CA SER A 79 -11.08 -9.49 -14.49
C SER A 79 -11.87 -8.24 -14.91
N PRO A 80 -12.83 -8.36 -15.85
CA PRO A 80 -13.74 -7.27 -16.19
C PRO A 80 -14.89 -7.14 -15.18
N GLU A 81 -14.95 -8.01 -14.16
CA GLU A 81 -16.04 -7.98 -13.20
C GLU A 81 -15.94 -6.72 -12.31
N PRO A 82 -17.07 -6.01 -12.12
CA PRO A 82 -17.09 -4.83 -11.28
C PRO A 82 -16.81 -5.24 -9.83
N PHE A 83 -15.75 -4.69 -9.27
CA PHE A 83 -15.46 -4.77 -7.84
C PHE A 83 -15.88 -3.43 -7.23
N ASP A 84 -17.05 -3.40 -6.59
CA ASP A 84 -17.70 -2.15 -6.14
C ASP A 84 -17.40 -1.89 -4.66
N VAL A 85 -16.22 -1.29 -4.43
CA VAL A 85 -15.73 -0.91 -3.10
C VAL A 85 -15.39 0.59 -3.16
N PRO A 86 -16.36 1.48 -2.85
CA PRO A 86 -16.15 2.93 -2.94
C PRO A 86 -15.20 3.46 -1.87
N LEU A 87 -15.01 2.70 -0.78
CA LEU A 87 -14.24 3.06 0.40
C LEU A 87 -13.39 1.86 0.84
N PHE A 88 -12.08 2.07 1.01
CA PHE A 88 -11.16 1.07 1.55
C PHE A 88 -10.28 1.70 2.64
N GLU A 89 -10.56 1.36 3.89
CA GLU A 89 -9.88 1.90 5.07
C GLU A 89 -9.32 0.80 5.96
N MET A 90 -8.04 0.92 6.29
CA MET A 90 -7.39 0.18 7.38
C MET A 90 -6.61 1.18 8.24
N PRO A 91 -7.29 1.93 9.12
CA PRO A 91 -6.73 3.12 9.76
C PRO A 91 -5.54 2.81 10.68
N ASP A 92 -5.54 1.64 11.31
CA ASP A 92 -4.55 1.23 12.31
C ASP A 92 -3.47 0.29 11.72
N LEU A 93 -3.50 0.01 10.42
CA LEU A 93 -2.57 -0.92 9.79
C LEU A 93 -1.17 -0.31 9.72
N GLU A 94 -0.22 -0.87 10.46
CA GLU A 94 1.18 -0.43 10.50
C GLU A 94 2.08 -1.27 9.61
N TYR A 95 1.82 -2.58 9.50
CA TYR A 95 2.70 -3.53 8.82
C TYR A 95 1.93 -4.49 7.90
N ALA A 96 2.32 -4.53 6.62
CA ALA A 96 1.83 -5.51 5.65
C ALA A 96 2.99 -6.39 5.17
N LYS A 97 3.23 -7.53 5.83
CA LYS A 97 4.48 -8.29 5.69
C LYS A 97 4.78 -8.72 4.24
N GLY A 98 3.78 -9.29 3.57
CA GLY A 98 3.85 -9.77 2.20
C GLY A 98 3.33 -8.72 1.24
N TRP A 99 2.27 -9.04 0.50
CA TRP A 99 1.76 -8.17 -0.55
C TRP A 99 0.46 -7.49 -0.14
N ALA A 100 0.40 -6.17 -0.28
CA ALA A 100 -0.83 -5.42 -0.29
C ALA A 100 -1.19 -5.13 -1.75
N THR A 101 -2.15 -5.88 -2.29
CA THR A 101 -2.49 -5.85 -3.72
C THR A 101 -3.97 -5.48 -3.93
N LEU A 102 -4.25 -4.29 -4.46
CA LEU A 102 -5.59 -3.84 -4.76
C LEU A 102 -5.79 -3.67 -6.27
N TYR A 103 -6.65 -4.50 -6.86
CA TYR A 103 -7.10 -4.43 -8.25
C TYR A 103 -8.55 -3.95 -8.29
N ILE A 104 -8.75 -2.63 -8.43
CA ILE A 104 -10.07 -2.00 -8.35
C ILE A 104 -10.40 -1.37 -9.71
N PRO A 105 -11.12 -2.05 -10.61
CA PRO A 105 -11.48 -1.51 -11.92
C PRO A 105 -12.45 -0.33 -11.86
N SER A 106 -13.25 -0.23 -10.80
CA SER A 106 -14.13 0.90 -10.52
C SER A 106 -13.33 2.09 -9.94
N HIS A 107 -13.95 3.26 -9.92
CA HIS A 107 -13.40 4.38 -9.16
C HIS A 107 -13.57 4.12 -7.66
N ILE A 108 -12.49 4.32 -6.91
CA ILE A 108 -12.53 4.34 -5.45
C ILE A 108 -12.43 5.79 -4.98
N ASP A 109 -13.37 6.20 -4.14
CA ASP A 109 -13.42 7.58 -3.64
C ASP A 109 -12.36 7.79 -2.55
N VAL A 110 -12.14 6.78 -1.72
CA VAL A 110 -11.26 6.86 -0.54
C VAL A 110 -10.48 5.56 -0.36
N LEU A 111 -9.14 5.69 -0.35
CA LEU A 111 -8.19 4.63 -0.04
C LEU A 111 -7.26 5.13 1.06
N GLU A 112 -7.45 4.64 2.29
CA GLU A 112 -6.71 5.13 3.45
C GLU A 112 -6.07 4.00 4.28
N MET A 113 -4.75 4.08 4.39
CA MET A 113 -3.94 3.30 5.32
C MET A 113 -2.89 4.23 5.95
N PRO A 114 -3.32 5.24 6.73
CA PRO A 114 -2.47 6.34 7.16
C PRO A 114 -1.34 5.91 8.09
N ALA A 115 -1.54 4.82 8.84
CA ALA A 115 -0.55 4.26 9.76
C ALA A 115 0.46 3.31 9.09
N LEU A 116 0.31 2.97 7.80
CA LEU A 116 1.14 1.95 7.17
C LEU A 116 2.59 2.41 7.08
N GLU A 117 3.47 1.81 7.88
CA GLU A 117 4.88 2.17 8.00
C GLU A 117 5.77 1.33 7.07
N ALA A 118 5.44 0.04 6.90
CA ALA A 118 6.21 -0.85 6.05
C ALA A 118 5.35 -1.90 5.36
N SER A 119 5.74 -2.24 4.14
CA SER A 119 5.14 -3.32 3.36
C SER A 119 6.19 -4.22 2.71
N GLY A 120 5.88 -5.47 2.43
CA GLY A 120 6.70 -6.31 1.56
C GLY A 120 6.62 -5.82 0.11
N SER A 121 5.41 -5.68 -0.42
CA SER A 121 5.11 -5.03 -1.71
C SER A 121 3.80 -4.24 -1.62
N LEU A 122 3.67 -3.21 -2.44
CA LEU A 122 2.44 -2.42 -2.56
C LEU A 122 2.05 -2.36 -4.03
N THR A 123 0.95 -2.99 -4.41
CA THR A 123 0.42 -2.96 -5.77
C THR A 123 -0.98 -2.37 -5.78
N LEU A 124 -1.14 -1.21 -6.39
CA LEU A 124 -2.40 -0.52 -6.58
C LEU A 124 -2.67 -0.39 -8.07
N ARG A 125 -3.79 -0.94 -8.53
CA ARG A 125 -4.20 -0.85 -9.92
C ARG A 125 -5.68 -0.58 -10.01
N GLY A 126 -6.04 0.51 -10.66
CA GLY A 126 -7.42 0.96 -10.70
C GLY A 126 -7.58 2.38 -11.19
N ASN A 127 -8.70 3.01 -10.86
CA ASN A 127 -8.99 4.42 -11.17
C ASN A 127 -8.97 5.24 -9.87
N PHE A 128 -7.82 5.83 -9.56
CA PHE A 128 -7.57 6.56 -8.31
C PHE A 128 -7.38 8.05 -8.59
N THR A 129 -7.96 8.92 -7.74
CA THR A 129 -7.66 10.36 -7.79
C THR A 129 -6.53 10.73 -6.83
N ASP A 130 -6.48 10.13 -5.65
CA ASP A 130 -5.43 10.37 -4.66
C ASP A 130 -4.94 9.05 -4.07
N VAL A 131 -3.61 8.89 -4.02
CA VAL A 131 -2.94 7.77 -3.39
C VAL A 131 -1.94 8.34 -2.40
N SER A 132 -2.18 8.15 -1.11
CA SER A 132 -1.30 8.66 -0.07
C SER A 132 -1.06 7.64 1.03
N PHE A 133 0.22 7.44 1.35
CA PHE A 133 0.67 6.65 2.49
C PHE A 133 1.67 7.50 3.29
N PRO A 134 1.17 8.36 4.21
CA PRO A 134 1.99 9.36 4.87
C PRO A 134 3.05 8.77 5.82
N ALA A 135 2.81 7.58 6.36
CA ALA A 135 3.74 6.88 7.25
C ALA A 135 4.66 5.87 6.56
N LEU A 136 4.42 5.55 5.26
CA LEU A 136 5.12 4.45 4.59
C LEU A 136 6.60 4.81 4.39
N HIS A 137 7.47 4.13 5.13
CA HIS A 137 8.91 4.33 5.14
C HIS A 137 9.64 3.38 4.20
N THR A 138 9.23 2.11 4.15
CA THR A 138 10.01 1.06 3.49
C THR A 138 9.11 0.07 2.75
N VAL A 139 9.53 -0.32 1.54
CA VAL A 139 9.00 -1.48 0.81
C VAL A 139 10.15 -2.42 0.43
N SER A 140 10.25 -3.59 1.07
CA SER A 140 11.52 -4.35 1.15
C SER A 140 11.55 -5.74 0.53
N GLU A 141 10.41 -6.29 0.11
CA GLU A 141 10.34 -7.64 -0.50
C GLU A 141 9.91 -7.61 -1.97
N GLY A 142 9.65 -6.42 -2.51
CA GLY A 142 9.15 -6.24 -3.86
C GLY A 142 8.89 -4.78 -4.20
N ASP A 143 8.03 -4.59 -5.19
CA ASP A 143 7.87 -3.30 -5.85
C ASP A 143 6.75 -2.46 -5.24
N VAL A 144 6.86 -1.13 -5.37
CA VAL A 144 5.73 -0.20 -5.30
C VAL A 144 5.19 -0.03 -6.71
N VAL A 145 4.04 -0.64 -6.99
CA VAL A 145 3.37 -0.58 -8.29
C VAL A 145 2.09 0.25 -8.12
N ILE A 146 2.00 1.38 -8.81
CA ILE A 146 0.80 2.23 -8.83
C ILE A 146 0.41 2.48 -10.27
N MET A 147 -0.74 1.95 -10.68
CA MET A 147 -1.24 2.01 -12.05
C MET A 147 -2.65 2.64 -12.07
N ASN A 148 -2.74 3.87 -12.57
CA ASN A 148 -4.03 4.53 -12.82
C ASN A 148 -4.57 4.07 -14.18
N SER A 149 -4.93 2.78 -14.28
CA SER A 149 -5.69 2.16 -15.38
C SER A 149 -5.90 0.67 -15.09
N PRO A 150 -7.15 0.19 -15.00
CA PRO A 150 -7.43 -1.23 -15.18
C PRO A 150 -7.20 -1.57 -16.66
N VAL A 151 -6.55 -2.72 -16.94
CA VAL A 151 -6.21 -3.18 -18.30
C VAL A 151 -7.32 -2.82 -19.31
N ALA A 152 -6.97 -2.12 -20.40
CA ALA A 152 -7.84 -1.80 -21.54
C ALA A 152 -8.91 -0.70 -21.34
N ILE A 153 -8.90 0.05 -20.24
CA ILE A 153 -9.75 1.25 -20.07
C ILE A 153 -8.86 2.46 -19.80
N GLU A 154 -9.04 3.51 -20.60
CA GLU A 154 -8.40 4.81 -20.36
C GLU A 154 -8.88 5.35 -19.00
N PRO A 155 -7.98 5.77 -18.11
CA PRO A 155 -8.37 6.31 -16.82
C PRO A 155 -9.21 7.58 -16.99
N GLU A 156 -10.32 7.65 -16.27
CA GLU A 156 -11.20 8.83 -16.28
C GLU A 156 -10.57 10.01 -15.53
N THR A 157 -9.79 9.70 -14.49
CA THR A 157 -9.23 10.69 -13.57
C THR A 157 -7.71 10.83 -13.71
N SER A 158 -7.18 11.95 -13.21
CA SER A 158 -5.74 12.11 -12.99
C SER A 158 -5.45 11.80 -11.52
N MET A 159 -4.34 11.12 -11.27
CA MET A 159 -3.97 10.66 -9.94
C MET A 159 -2.87 11.52 -9.32
N ASN A 160 -3.00 11.87 -8.04
CA ASN A 160 -1.93 12.39 -7.20
C ASN A 160 -1.33 11.26 -6.37
N ILE A 161 0.00 11.19 -6.31
CA ILE A 161 0.73 10.20 -5.51
C ILE A 161 1.58 10.94 -4.48
N SER A 162 1.40 10.60 -3.20
CA SER A 162 2.13 11.20 -2.09
C SER A 162 2.62 10.13 -1.10
N LEU A 163 3.93 9.83 -1.15
CA LEU A 163 4.61 8.94 -0.22
C LEU A 163 5.71 9.74 0.50
N PRO A 164 5.35 10.69 1.38
CA PRO A 164 6.27 11.68 1.92
C PRO A 164 7.34 11.08 2.82
N ALA A 165 7.08 9.93 3.45
CA ALA A 165 7.98 9.25 4.38
C ALA A 165 8.83 8.14 3.73
N LEU A 166 8.54 7.80 2.46
CA LEU A 166 9.15 6.65 1.78
C LEU A 166 10.63 6.92 1.57
N ASN A 167 11.47 6.16 2.25
CA ASN A 167 12.92 6.32 2.20
C ASN A 167 13.61 5.27 1.33
N SER A 168 13.01 4.08 1.21
CA SER A 168 13.60 2.93 0.53
C SER A 168 12.53 2.05 -0.10
N SER A 169 12.78 1.64 -1.33
CA SER A 169 11.99 0.62 -2.02
C SER A 169 12.91 -0.21 -2.92
N ASP A 170 12.55 -1.46 -3.22
CA ASP A 170 13.29 -2.19 -4.25
C ASP A 170 13.09 -1.55 -5.62
N SER A 171 11.86 -1.38 -6.08
CA SER A 171 11.60 -0.56 -7.26
C SER A 171 10.26 0.15 -7.19
N ILE A 172 10.15 1.25 -7.93
CA ILE A 172 8.91 2.00 -8.08
C ILE A 172 8.47 1.90 -9.54
N TYR A 173 7.26 1.39 -9.76
CA TYR A 173 6.58 1.36 -11.04
C TYR A 173 5.32 2.24 -10.95
N ILE A 174 5.34 3.39 -11.61
CA ILE A 174 4.18 4.29 -11.68
C ILE A 174 3.79 4.43 -13.15
N SER A 175 2.51 4.16 -13.45
CA SER A 175 1.99 4.29 -14.82
C SER A 175 0.57 4.86 -14.84
N GLY A 176 0.27 5.70 -15.82
CA GLY A 176 -1.08 6.20 -16.07
C GLY A 176 -1.15 7.72 -16.08
N ARG A 177 -2.38 8.24 -15.90
CA ARG A 177 -2.64 9.67 -15.89
C ARG A 177 -2.34 10.24 -14.51
N VAL A 178 -1.25 10.99 -14.40
CA VAL A 178 -0.74 11.49 -13.12
C VAL A 178 -0.63 13.01 -13.17
N SER A 179 -1.03 13.67 -12.09
CA SER A 179 -0.94 15.14 -11.94
C SER A 179 0.19 15.54 -10.99
N ARG A 180 0.53 14.68 -10.02
CA ARG A 180 1.60 14.94 -9.06
C ARG A 180 2.21 13.66 -8.52
N ILE A 181 3.51 13.68 -8.29
CA ILE A 181 4.26 12.66 -7.54
C ILE A 181 5.07 13.37 -6.46
N THR A 182 5.04 12.88 -5.22
CA THR A 182 5.77 13.45 -4.09
C THR A 182 6.49 12.36 -3.31
N LEU A 183 7.83 12.35 -3.44
CA LEU A 183 8.75 11.35 -2.86
C LEU A 183 10.00 12.04 -2.24
N PRO A 184 9.82 13.03 -1.34
CA PRO A 184 10.90 13.91 -0.87
C PRO A 184 11.97 13.18 -0.06
N GLU A 185 11.59 12.09 0.63
CA GLU A 185 12.48 11.29 1.49
C GLU A 185 13.09 10.09 0.78
N LEU A 186 12.77 9.85 -0.50
CA LEU A 186 13.25 8.67 -1.22
C LEU A 186 14.76 8.77 -1.41
N THR A 187 15.47 7.81 -0.83
CA THR A 187 16.94 7.79 -0.81
C THR A 187 17.52 6.61 -1.55
N ASN A 188 16.86 5.45 -1.48
CA ASN A 188 17.34 4.21 -2.05
C ASN A 188 16.29 3.56 -2.96
N LEU A 189 16.74 3.16 -4.14
CA LEU A 189 16.05 2.22 -5.02
C LEU A 189 16.98 1.03 -5.23
N ALA A 190 16.53 -0.17 -4.91
CA ALA A 190 17.30 -1.39 -5.15
C ALA A 190 17.07 -1.93 -6.58
N SER A 191 17.61 -3.13 -6.87
CA SER A 191 17.26 -3.83 -8.10
C SER A 191 15.99 -4.66 -7.88
N PRO A 192 14.97 -4.55 -8.75
CA PRO A 192 13.75 -5.35 -8.62
C PRO A 192 14.04 -6.85 -8.78
N TRP A 193 13.30 -7.66 -8.04
CA TRP A 193 13.47 -9.12 -8.06
C TRP A 193 12.73 -9.75 -9.26
N MET A 194 11.72 -9.06 -9.83
CA MET A 194 10.78 -9.63 -10.78
C MET A 194 10.79 -9.03 -12.20
N THR A 195 11.01 -7.72 -12.35
CA THR A 195 10.82 -7.05 -13.66
C THR A 195 12.11 -6.92 -14.48
N GLY A 196 13.27 -7.13 -13.86
CA GLY A 196 14.60 -6.94 -14.49
C GLY A 196 14.84 -5.52 -15.05
N SER A 197 13.90 -4.60 -14.87
CA SER A 197 13.79 -3.34 -15.62
C SER A 197 14.04 -2.10 -14.76
N GLY A 198 14.42 -2.28 -13.49
CA GLY A 198 14.59 -1.18 -12.56
C GLY A 198 13.29 -0.43 -12.26
N SER A 199 13.39 0.81 -11.76
CA SER A 199 12.23 1.66 -11.52
C SER A 199 11.72 2.29 -12.83
N ASN A 200 10.40 2.44 -12.97
CA ASN A 200 9.76 2.93 -14.19
C ASN A 200 8.66 3.94 -13.88
N PHE A 201 8.72 5.07 -14.55
CA PHE A 201 7.71 6.13 -14.48
C PHE A 201 7.19 6.39 -15.89
N SER A 202 5.99 5.90 -16.19
CA SER A 202 5.30 6.09 -17.47
C SER A 202 4.10 7.03 -17.28
N LEU A 203 4.36 8.32 -17.40
CA LEU A 203 3.49 9.40 -16.90
C LEU A 203 2.85 10.17 -18.05
N TRP A 204 1.56 9.98 -18.30
CA TRP A 204 0.84 10.74 -19.33
C TRP A 204 -0.19 11.70 -18.73
N GLY A 205 -0.76 12.57 -19.57
CA GLY A 205 -1.73 13.56 -19.16
C GLY A 205 -1.11 14.92 -18.91
N GLU A 206 -1.15 15.40 -17.67
CA GLU A 206 -0.62 16.73 -17.32
C GLU A 206 0.91 16.74 -17.33
N THR A 207 1.50 17.94 -17.42
CA THR A 207 2.95 18.10 -17.27
C THR A 207 3.36 18.00 -15.81
N ILE A 208 4.36 17.17 -15.51
CA ILE A 208 4.80 16.90 -14.14
C ILE A 208 6.24 17.40 -13.94
N GLU A 209 6.46 18.07 -12.82
CA GLU A 209 7.79 18.29 -12.26
C GLU A 209 8.11 17.13 -11.32
N LEU A 210 9.20 16.41 -11.60
CA LEU A 210 9.62 15.28 -10.77
C LEU A 210 10.87 15.66 -9.99
N ASP A 211 10.72 15.76 -8.67
CA ASP A 211 11.79 16.06 -7.73
C ASP A 211 12.03 14.87 -6.80
N LEU A 212 13.26 14.36 -6.81
CA LEU A 212 13.73 13.25 -5.97
C LEU A 212 14.97 13.73 -5.19
N PRO A 213 14.81 14.72 -4.29
CA PRO A 213 15.90 15.56 -3.79
C PRO A 213 16.86 14.84 -2.84
N LYS A 214 16.53 13.63 -2.39
CA LYS A 214 17.36 12.80 -1.50
C LYS A 214 17.80 11.49 -2.15
N LEU A 215 17.42 11.25 -3.40
CA LEU A 215 17.74 10.00 -4.09
C LEU A 215 19.25 9.93 -4.36
N HIS A 216 19.91 8.92 -3.81
CA HIS A 216 21.37 8.80 -3.91
C HIS A 216 21.83 7.40 -4.31
N THR A 217 21.07 6.35 -3.96
CA THR A 217 21.37 4.97 -4.35
C THR A 217 20.31 4.49 -5.31
N VAL A 218 20.74 4.07 -6.49
CA VAL A 218 19.93 3.33 -7.47
C VAL A 218 20.75 2.12 -7.87
N ASP A 219 20.24 0.95 -7.52
CA ASP A 219 20.71 -0.31 -8.04
C ASP A 219 19.85 -0.70 -9.25
N GLY A 220 20.47 -0.92 -10.40
CA GLY A 220 19.76 -1.09 -11.67
C GLY A 220 19.52 0.22 -12.45
N SER A 221 18.38 0.32 -13.12
CA SER A 221 18.02 1.44 -14.00
C SER A 221 16.82 2.23 -13.46
N ILE A 222 16.72 3.50 -13.81
CA ILE A 222 15.44 4.23 -13.72
C ILE A 222 15.06 4.68 -15.13
N TYR A 223 13.83 4.38 -15.52
CA TYR A 223 13.26 4.80 -16.78
C TYR A 223 12.16 5.83 -16.54
N PHE A 224 12.20 6.91 -17.30
CA PHE A 224 11.22 7.98 -17.29
C PHE A 224 10.66 8.16 -18.70
N GLU A 225 9.34 8.15 -18.83
CA GLU A 225 8.63 8.39 -20.07
C GLU A 225 7.38 9.24 -19.83
N GLY A 226 7.09 10.12 -20.78
CA GLY A 226 5.86 10.91 -20.83
C GLY A 226 6.06 12.40 -20.57
N ASN A 227 5.05 13.06 -19.99
CA ASN A 227 4.94 14.53 -19.95
C ASN A 227 5.73 15.16 -18.79
N ILE A 228 7.05 14.98 -18.75
CA ILE A 228 7.91 15.51 -17.69
C ILE A 228 8.51 16.87 -18.11
N THR A 229 8.27 17.92 -17.33
CA THR A 229 8.80 19.27 -17.62
C THR A 229 10.13 19.55 -16.94
N SER A 230 10.36 18.95 -15.77
CA SER A 230 11.62 19.09 -15.04
C SER A 230 11.91 17.81 -14.27
N PHE A 231 13.21 17.52 -14.11
CA PHE A 231 13.70 16.38 -13.37
C PHE A 231 14.84 16.84 -12.46
N VAL A 232 14.68 16.66 -11.16
CA VAL A 232 15.65 17.08 -10.15
C VAL A 232 16.10 15.86 -9.35
N VAL A 233 17.41 15.59 -9.39
CA VAL A 233 18.08 14.57 -8.59
C VAL A 233 19.39 15.13 -8.02
N PRO A 234 19.83 14.67 -6.84
CA PRO A 234 21.13 14.99 -6.29
C PRO A 234 22.26 14.73 -7.28
N CYS A 235 23.23 15.65 -7.34
CA CYS A 235 24.41 15.55 -8.21
C CYS A 235 25.49 14.59 -7.66
N HIS A 236 25.17 13.73 -6.70
CA HIS A 236 26.15 12.80 -6.14
C HIS A 236 26.41 11.63 -7.10
N THR A 237 27.62 11.09 -7.04
CA THR A 237 28.11 10.05 -7.96
C THR A 237 27.29 8.78 -7.75
N TRP A 238 26.33 8.50 -8.62
CA TRP A 238 25.65 7.22 -8.71
C TRP A 238 26.71 6.12 -8.84
N ARG A 239 26.97 5.39 -7.75
CA ARG A 239 27.86 4.24 -7.80
C ARG A 239 27.10 3.13 -8.47
N ARG A 240 27.58 2.72 -9.64
CA ARG A 240 27.28 1.40 -10.18
C ARG A 240 27.76 0.38 -9.14
N MET A 241 26.84 -0.33 -8.49
CA MET A 241 27.22 -1.55 -7.78
C MET A 241 27.37 -2.62 -8.87
N ASP A 242 28.62 -2.97 -9.16
CA ASP A 242 28.98 -4.02 -10.12
C ASP A 242 28.75 -5.42 -9.52
#